data_AF-A0A7S0T5Y9-F1
#
_entry.id   AF-A0A7S0T5Y9-F1
#
_cell.length_a   1.000
_cell.length_b   1.000
_cell.length_c   1.000
_cell.angle_alpha   90.00
_cell.angle_beta   90.00
_cell.angle_gamma   90.00
#
_symmetry.space_group_name_H-M   'P 1'
#
loop_
_entity.id
_entity.type
_entity.pdbx_description
1 polymer ?
#
loop_
_entity_poly.entity_id
_entity_poly.type
_entity_poly.pdbx_seq_one_letter_code
_entity_poly.pdbx_strand_id
1 'polypeptide(L)'
;VTHNQVRAFASSPGTVMEVVLVDAATAESDRGTREQFEKGERLRLKVLRTEVGRAEGGMKLGVHEITLNKKRNALVVTCDDGSEVLVYAVQPPGKKPMDARSWWNGLRKRTPYRARVPH
;
A
#
# COMPACT_ATOMS: atom_id res chain seq x y z
N VAL A 1 6.46 15.88 16.88
CA VAL A 1 7.51 14.83 16.72
C VAL A 1 6.85 13.56 16.21
N THR A 2 6.61 13.45 14.91
CA THR A 2 5.92 12.32 14.26
C THR A 2 6.93 11.30 13.72
N HIS A 3 7.95 10.97 14.50
CA HIS A 3 9.11 10.21 14.02
C HIS A 3 8.98 8.68 14.17
N ASN A 4 7.77 8.15 14.36
CA ASN A 4 7.58 6.72 14.71
C ASN A 4 6.45 5.99 13.95
N GLN A 5 5.83 6.58 12.93
CA GLN A 5 4.72 5.90 12.23
C GLN A 5 5.19 4.63 11.51
N VAL A 6 6.33 4.67 10.80
CA VAL A 6 6.94 3.50 10.14
C VAL A 6 7.22 2.35 11.12
N ARG A 7 7.75 2.68 12.31
CA ARG A 7 8.02 1.69 13.36
C ARG A 7 6.74 1.15 13.99
N ALA A 8 5.71 1.98 14.15
CA ALA A 8 4.40 1.53 14.63
C ALA A 8 3.75 0.51 13.69
N PHE A 9 3.90 0.68 12.36
CA PHE A 9 3.46 -0.31 11.35
C PHE A 9 4.36 -1.56 11.29
N ALA A 10 5.66 -1.43 11.59
CA ALA A 10 6.61 -2.55 11.61
C ALA A 10 6.44 -3.45 12.84
N SER A 11 6.01 -2.88 13.97
CA SER A 11 6.03 -3.55 15.28
C SER A 11 4.67 -3.99 15.82
N SER A 12 3.55 -3.72 15.11
CA SER A 12 2.20 -4.09 15.58
C SER A 12 1.54 -5.16 14.69
N PRO A 13 1.47 -6.43 15.14
CA PRO A 13 0.68 -7.44 14.46
C PRO A 13 -0.82 -7.12 14.61
N GLY A 14 -1.47 -6.73 13.51
CA GLY A 14 -2.90 -6.42 13.50
C GLY A 14 -3.28 -5.08 12.87
N THR A 15 -2.31 -4.29 12.39
CA THR A 15 -2.61 -3.04 11.70
C THR A 15 -3.42 -3.28 10.42
N VAL A 16 -4.47 -2.49 10.24
CA VAL A 16 -5.29 -2.52 9.03
C VAL A 16 -4.85 -1.36 8.13
N MET A 17 -4.55 -1.68 6.87
CA MET A 17 -4.27 -0.72 5.81
C MET A 17 -5.46 -0.65 4.87
N GLU A 18 -5.99 0.54 4.64
CA GLU A 18 -6.99 0.76 3.60
C GLU A 18 -6.30 1.06 2.27
N VAL A 19 -6.65 0.29 1.24
CA VAL A 19 -6.17 0.47 -0.12
C VAL A 19 -7.33 0.76 -1.04
N VAL A 20 -7.09 1.57 -2.07
CA VAL A 20 -8.02 1.86 -3.15
C VAL A 20 -7.49 1.16 -4.40
N LEU A 21 -8.28 0.29 -4.99
CA LEU A 21 -7.96 -0.40 -6.23
C LEU A 21 -8.58 0.36 -7.39
N VAL A 22 -7.75 0.79 -8.34
CA VAL A 22 -8.18 1.53 -9.53
C VAL A 22 -7.94 0.67 -10.76
N ASP A 23 -8.95 0.51 -11.61
CA ASP A 23 -8.81 -0.23 -12.88
C ASP A 23 -7.87 0.49 -13.85
N ALA A 24 -7.03 -0.28 -14.55
CA ALA A 24 -6.06 0.24 -15.51
C ALA A 24 -6.72 1.05 -16.65
N ALA A 25 -7.93 0.69 -17.06
CA ALA A 25 -8.69 1.42 -18.08
C ALA A 25 -9.01 2.85 -17.64
N THR A 26 -9.18 3.08 -16.34
CA THR A 26 -9.42 4.40 -15.77
C THR A 26 -8.09 5.14 -15.51
N ALA A 27 -7.00 4.39 -15.29
CA ALA A 27 -5.67 4.89 -14.94
C ALA A 27 -4.86 5.47 -16.10
N GLU A 28 -5.22 5.16 -17.36
CA GLU A 28 -4.51 5.65 -18.56
C GLU A 28 -4.70 7.15 -18.80
N SER A 29 -5.82 7.72 -18.35
CA SER A 29 -6.15 9.12 -18.64
C SER A 29 -5.49 10.11 -17.69
N ASP A 30 -5.18 9.70 -16.45
CA ASP A 30 -4.69 10.63 -15.42
C ASP A 30 -4.25 9.90 -14.13
N ARG A 31 -3.00 9.46 -14.00
CA ARG A 31 -2.57 8.60 -12.87
C ARG A 31 -2.74 9.30 -11.51
N GLY A 32 -3.58 8.74 -10.64
CA GLY A 32 -3.68 9.17 -9.25
C GLY A 32 -4.51 10.44 -9.02
N THR A 33 -5.43 10.74 -9.94
CA THR A 33 -6.39 11.84 -9.78
C THR A 33 -7.44 11.54 -8.73
N ARG A 34 -7.96 12.60 -8.11
CA ARG A 34 -8.97 12.52 -7.04
C ARG A 34 -10.20 11.69 -7.45
N GLU A 35 -10.66 11.83 -8.69
CA GLU A 35 -11.80 11.08 -9.20
C GLU A 35 -11.57 9.56 -9.25
N GLN A 36 -10.35 9.11 -9.58
CA GLN A 36 -10.00 7.68 -9.56
C GLN A 36 -10.01 7.13 -8.13
N PHE A 37 -9.55 7.91 -7.16
CA PHE A 37 -9.60 7.54 -5.75
C PHE A 37 -11.03 7.47 -5.21
N GLU A 38 -11.94 8.31 -5.72
CA GLU A 38 -13.36 8.31 -5.33
C GLU A 38 -14.13 7.15 -5.98
N LYS A 39 -13.82 6.79 -7.22
CA LYS A 39 -14.49 5.68 -7.96
C LYS A 39 -13.85 4.31 -7.69
N GLY A 40 -12.64 4.24 -7.15
CA GLY A 40 -11.92 3.00 -6.91
C GLY A 40 -12.50 2.13 -5.79
N GLU A 41 -12.29 0.83 -5.87
CA GLU A 41 -12.76 -0.13 -4.86
C GLU A 41 -11.90 -0.03 -3.59
N ARG A 42 -12.54 0.24 -2.44
CA ARG A 42 -11.85 0.29 -1.14
C ARG A 42 -11.75 -1.09 -0.52
N LEU A 43 -10.53 -1.47 -0.13
CA LEU A 43 -10.25 -2.75 0.48
C LEU A 43 -9.42 -2.56 1.76
N ARG A 44 -9.84 -3.19 2.86
CA ARG A 44 -9.11 -3.18 4.13
C ARG A 44 -8.26 -4.43 4.26
N LEU A 45 -6.95 -4.26 4.17
CA LEU A 45 -5.97 -5.34 4.31
C LEU A 45 -5.46 -5.37 5.74
N LYS A 46 -5.59 -6.51 6.41
CA LYS A 46 -4.83 -6.74 7.64
C LYS A 46 -3.38 -7.01 7.26
N VAL A 47 -2.47 -6.22 7.80
CA VAL A 47 -1.03 -6.34 7.62
C VAL A 47 -0.49 -7.31 8.66
N LEU A 48 0.22 -8.34 8.20
CA LEU A 48 0.67 -9.44 9.06
C LEU A 48 2.16 -9.40 9.31
N ARG A 49 2.94 -8.95 8.32
CA ARG A 49 4.40 -8.87 8.42
C ARG A 49 4.93 -7.69 7.64
N THR A 50 5.77 -6.91 8.30
CA THR A 50 6.35 -5.67 7.80
C THR A 50 7.83 -5.57 8.15
N GLU A 51 8.54 -4.73 7.39
CA GLU A 51 9.91 -4.32 7.67
C GLU A 51 10.10 -2.88 7.20
N VAL A 52 11.01 -2.17 7.84
CA VAL A 52 11.43 -0.85 7.35
C VAL A 52 12.23 -1.04 6.06
N GLY A 53 11.71 -0.56 4.94
CA GLY A 53 12.41 -0.56 3.66
C GLY A 53 13.43 0.57 3.59
N ARG A 54 12.97 1.78 3.93
CA ARG A 54 13.77 3.00 4.00
C ARG A 54 13.27 3.84 5.17
N ALA A 55 14.16 4.15 6.11
CA ALA A 55 13.81 4.94 7.29
C ALA A 55 13.85 6.45 7.02
N GLU A 56 14.77 6.90 6.17
CA GLU A 56 14.96 8.32 5.86
C GLU A 56 13.93 8.78 4.82
N GLY A 57 13.19 9.84 5.14
CA GLY A 57 12.22 10.44 4.23
C GLY A 57 12.83 11.07 2.97
N GLY A 58 11.98 11.67 2.15
CA GLY A 58 12.40 12.41 0.95
C GLY A 58 11.25 12.67 -0.02
N MET A 59 11.46 13.59 -0.98
CA MET A 59 10.47 13.79 -2.05
C MET A 59 10.36 12.53 -2.90
N LYS A 60 9.15 11.97 -2.96
CA LYS A 60 8.81 10.86 -3.84
C LYS A 60 7.57 11.22 -4.64
N LEU A 61 7.64 11.10 -5.96
CA LEU A 61 6.46 11.22 -6.82
C LEU A 61 5.62 9.94 -6.67
N GLY A 62 4.30 10.07 -6.64
CA GLY A 62 3.40 8.92 -6.49
C GLY A 62 3.40 8.30 -5.09
N VAL A 63 3.52 9.10 -4.03
CA VAL A 63 3.55 8.65 -2.60
C VAL A 63 2.40 7.71 -2.22
N HIS A 64 1.29 7.72 -2.98
CA HIS A 64 0.15 6.86 -2.71
C HIS A 64 0.16 5.54 -3.50
N GLU A 65 0.96 5.40 -4.56
CA GLU A 65 1.02 4.18 -5.34
C GLU A 65 1.73 3.08 -4.54
N ILE A 66 1.09 1.91 -4.45
CA ILE A 66 1.69 0.72 -3.85
C ILE A 66 2.30 -0.10 -4.98
N THR A 67 3.57 -0.46 -4.84
CA THR A 67 4.30 -1.22 -5.87
C THR A 67 4.80 -2.55 -5.33
N LEU A 68 5.06 -3.53 -6.20
CA LEU A 68 5.67 -4.80 -5.80
C LEU A 68 7.19 -4.77 -6.01
N ASN A 69 7.95 -4.88 -4.91
CA ASN A 69 9.36 -5.24 -4.99
C ASN A 69 9.50 -6.74 -5.29
N LYS A 70 9.66 -7.07 -6.57
CA LYS A 70 9.76 -8.45 -7.05
C LYS A 70 10.90 -9.23 -6.41
N LYS A 71 12.07 -8.59 -6.18
CA LYS A 71 13.25 -9.25 -5.60
C LYS A 71 13.02 -9.67 -4.16
N ARG A 72 12.41 -8.79 -3.36
CA ARG A 72 12.15 -9.03 -1.94
C ARG A 72 10.81 -9.71 -1.66
N ASN A 73 9.96 -9.85 -2.67
CA ASN A 73 8.61 -10.36 -2.51
C ASN A 73 7.77 -9.55 -1.50
N ALA A 74 7.80 -8.22 -1.63
CA ALA A 74 7.14 -7.31 -0.70
C ALA A 74 6.40 -6.18 -1.43
N LEU A 75 5.27 -5.74 -0.90
CA LEU A 75 4.65 -4.48 -1.30
C LEU A 75 5.45 -3.33 -0.69
N VAL A 76 5.75 -2.33 -1.49
CA VAL A 76 6.37 -1.09 -1.05
C VAL A 76 5.27 -0.08 -0.80
N VAL A 77 5.12 0.32 0.45
CA VAL A 77 4.19 1.37 0.88
C VAL A 77 5.01 2.58 1.27
N THR A 78 4.79 3.70 0.58
CA THR A 78 5.44 4.97 0.92
C THR A 78 4.59 5.72 1.95
N CYS A 79 5.18 6.12 3.06
CA CYS A 79 4.56 6.96 4.07
C CYS A 79 4.54 8.44 3.63
N ASP A 80 3.77 9.29 4.33
CA ASP A 80 3.66 10.72 3.99
C ASP A 80 4.96 11.51 4.15
N ASP A 81 5.87 11.03 4.99
CA ASP A 81 7.23 11.57 5.15
C ASP A 81 8.22 11.09 4.07
N GLY A 82 7.76 10.24 3.13
CA GLY A 82 8.58 9.66 2.07
C GLY A 82 9.40 8.43 2.48
N SER A 83 9.32 8.01 3.75
CA SER A 83 9.88 6.74 4.19
C SER A 83 9.10 5.55 3.59
N GLU A 84 9.68 4.35 3.66
CA GLU A 84 9.09 3.15 3.06
C GLU A 84 8.93 2.02 4.06
N VAL A 85 7.75 1.40 4.03
CA VAL A 85 7.44 0.15 4.71
C VAL A 85 7.30 -0.95 3.66
N LEU A 86 8.01 -2.05 3.87
CA LEU A 86 7.85 -3.27 3.09
C LEU A 86 6.84 -4.17 3.78
N VAL A 87 5.78 -4.55 3.07
CA VAL A 87 4.76 -5.48 3.55
C VAL A 87 4.93 -6.82 2.86
N TYR A 88 5.16 -7.87 3.63
CA TYR A 88 5.42 -9.23 3.09
C TYR A 88 4.19 -10.12 3.08
N ALA A 89 3.24 -9.88 3.99
CA ALA A 89 2.06 -10.71 4.14
C ALA A 89 0.85 -9.86 4.53
N VAL A 90 -0.28 -10.16 3.88
CA VAL A 90 -1.55 -9.47 4.07
C VAL A 90 -2.68 -10.48 4.18
N GLN A 91 -3.78 -10.05 4.77
CA GLN A 91 -5.03 -10.78 4.79
C GLN A 91 -6.17 -9.85 4.35
N PRO A 92 -6.72 -10.05 3.14
CA PRO A 92 -7.96 -9.41 2.72
C PRO A 92 -9.16 -9.90 3.55
N PRO A 93 -10.25 -9.12 3.61
CA PRO A 93 -11.44 -9.49 4.36
C PRO A 93 -12.04 -10.78 3.79
N GLY A 94 -12.43 -11.71 4.66
CA GLY A 94 -13.01 -12.99 4.27
C GLY A 94 -12.04 -13.95 3.56
N LYS A 95 -10.74 -13.63 3.47
CA LYS A 95 -9.72 -14.49 2.83
C LYS A 95 -8.70 -14.99 3.85
N LYS A 96 -8.01 -16.08 3.49
CA LYS A 96 -6.86 -16.58 4.24
C LYS A 96 -5.67 -15.61 4.09
N PRO A 97 -4.78 -15.53 5.10
CA PRO A 97 -3.48 -14.89 4.96
C PRO A 97 -2.74 -15.33 3.69
N MET A 98 -2.08 -14.39 3.02
CA MET A 98 -1.29 -14.66 1.82
C MET A 98 -0.07 -13.73 1.75
N ASP A 99 0.94 -14.14 0.99
CA ASP A 99 2.11 -13.31 0.75
C ASP A 99 1.80 -12.14 -0.21
N ALA A 100 2.67 -11.13 -0.20
CA ALA A 100 2.55 -9.91 -0.98
C ALA A 100 2.38 -10.16 -2.49
N ARG A 101 3.13 -11.10 -3.07
CA ARG A 101 3.06 -11.39 -4.51
C ARG A 101 1.82 -12.17 -4.86
N SER A 102 1.38 -13.11 -4.04
CA SER A 102 0.09 -13.79 -4.23
C SER A 102 -1.06 -12.78 -4.25
N TRP A 103 -1.06 -11.82 -3.30
CA TRP A 103 -2.05 -10.75 -3.31
C TRP A 103 -1.92 -9.86 -4.56
N TRP A 104 -0.71 -9.42 -4.91
CA TRP A 104 -0.44 -8.58 -6.08
C TRP A 104 -0.93 -9.23 -7.39
N ASN A 105 -0.63 -10.51 -7.57
CA ASN A 105 -1.07 -11.27 -8.74
C ASN A 105 -2.60 -11.37 -8.82
N GLY A 106 -3.29 -11.37 -7.67
CA GLY A 106 -4.75 -11.37 -7.57
C GLY A 106 -5.40 -10.03 -7.97
N LEU A 107 -4.64 -8.95 -8.10
CA LEU A 107 -5.17 -7.63 -8.49
C LEU A 107 -5.60 -7.57 -9.96
N ARG A 108 -5.07 -8.47 -10.81
CA ARG A 108 -5.29 -8.46 -12.27
C ARG A 108 -4.85 -7.11 -12.88
N LYS A 109 -5.71 -6.44 -13.64
CA LYS A 109 -5.46 -5.13 -14.28
C LYS A 109 -5.78 -3.94 -13.35
N ARG A 110 -5.69 -4.11 -12.04
CA ARG A 110 -5.94 -3.04 -11.06
C ARG A 110 -4.65 -2.58 -10.42
N THR A 111 -4.53 -1.27 -10.23
CA THR A 111 -3.41 -0.63 -9.54
C THR A 111 -3.84 -0.29 -8.11
N PRO A 112 -3.09 -0.76 -7.10
CA PRO A 112 -3.38 -0.45 -5.72
C PRO A 112 -2.76 0.88 -5.29
N TYR A 113 -3.53 1.69 -4.59
CA TYR A 113 -3.08 2.90 -3.93
C TYR A 113 -3.40 2.84 -2.45
N ARG A 114 -2.57 3.42 -1.58
CA ARG A 114 -2.98 3.63 -0.17
C ARG A 114 -4.08 4.69 -0.13
N ALA A 115 -5.08 4.49 0.73
CA ALA A 115 -6.09 5.52 0.95
C ALA A 115 -5.41 6.80 1.49
N ARG A 116 -5.82 7.97 0.97
CA ARG A 116 -5.43 9.24 1.56
C ARG A 116 -6.14 9.39 2.90
N VAL A 117 -5.40 9.69 3.97
CA VAL A 117 -6.02 10.15 5.22
C VAL A 117 -6.44 11.60 4.97
N PRO A 118 -7.74 11.94 4.99
CA PRO A 118 -8.13 13.34 4.94
C PRO A 118 -7.55 14.04 6.18
N HIS A 119 -6.77 15.09 5.94
CA HIS A 119 -6.31 16.02 6.98
C HIS A 119 -7.49 16.86 7.48
#